data_AF-A0A839HKU2-F1
#
_entry.id   AF-A0A839HKU2-F1
#
_cell.length_a   1.000
_cell.length_b   1.000
_cell.length_c   1.000
_cell.angle_alpha   90.00
_cell.angle_beta   90.00
_cell.angle_gamma   90.00
#
_symmetry.space_group_name_H-M   'P 1'
#
loop_
_entity.id
_entity.type
_entity.pdbx_description
1 polymer ?
#
loop_
_entity_poly.entity_id
_entity_poly.type
_entity_poly.pdbx_seq_one_letter_code
_entity_poly.pdbx_strand_id
1 'polypeptide(L)' 'METAHNHTVDILALSVSERVRYYKRELDLVTPPKSFREQLLSNVYRCLLEQCENHQHTAAV' A
#
# COMPACT_ATOMS: atom_id res chain seq x y z
N MET A 1 -5.62 9.22 29.14
CA MET A 1 -6.48 8.78 28.02
C MET A 1 -6.11 9.64 26.82
N GLU A 2 -5.09 9.22 26.05
CA GLU A 2 -4.66 9.95 24.86
C GLU A 2 -5.56 9.52 23.70
N THR A 3 -6.31 10.47 23.17
CA THR A 3 -7.18 10.32 22.01
C THR A 3 -6.34 10.02 20.78
N ALA A 4 -6.46 8.81 20.25
CA ALA A 4 -5.87 8.44 18.97
C ALA A 4 -6.31 9.44 17.90
N HIS A 5 -5.37 10.29 17.47
CA HIS A 5 -5.53 11.17 16.33
C HIS A 5 -5.71 10.25 15.11
N ASN A 6 -6.95 9.99 14.72
CA ASN A 6 -7.27 9.45 13.41
C ASN A 6 -6.91 10.52 12.38
N HIS A 7 -5.62 10.62 12.06
CA HIS A 7 -5.18 11.25 10.83
C HIS A 7 -5.64 10.34 9.70
N THR A 8 -6.85 10.58 9.21
CA THR A 8 -7.27 10.16 7.87
C THR A 8 -6.30 10.82 6.91
N VAL A 9 -5.23 10.12 6.56
CA VAL A 9 -4.34 10.52 5.49
C VAL A 9 -5.23 10.63 4.25
N ASP A 10 -5.30 11.82 3.66
CA ASP A 10 -5.91 11.96 2.34
C ASP A 10 -4.95 11.31 1.34
N ILE A 11 -5.12 10.00 1.17
CA ILE A 11 -4.25 9.16 0.33
C ILE A 11 -4.25 9.71 -1.10
N LEU A 12 -5.33 10.35 -1.56
CA LEU A 12 -5.43 10.90 -2.91
C LEU A 12 -4.59 12.16 -3.11
N ALA A 13 -4.27 12.88 -2.03
CA ALA A 13 -3.35 14.03 -2.06
C ALA A 13 -1.87 13.63 -2.12
N LEU A 14 -1.54 12.35 -1.84
CA LEU A 14 -0.17 11.84 -1.89
C LEU A 14 0.32 11.65 -3.33
N SER A 15 1.62 11.85 -3.55
CA SER A 15 2.28 11.45 -4.80
C SER A 15 2.13 9.94 -5.03
N VAL A 16 2.31 9.50 -6.29
CA VAL A 16 2.24 8.06 -6.62
C VAL A 16 3.21 7.24 -5.76
N SER A 17 4.44 7.72 -5.55
CA SER A 17 5.45 7.02 -4.75
C SER A 17 5.08 6.93 -3.27
N GLU A 18 4.46 7.98 -2.72
CA GLU A 18 3.98 7.99 -1.34
C GLU A 18 2.78 7.07 -1.15
N ARG A 19 1.86 7.03 -2.12
CA ARG A 19 0.73 6.07 -2.12
C ARG A 19 1.24 4.64 -2.17
N VAL A 20 2.23 4.35 -3.01
CA VAL A 20 2.83 3.02 -3.08
C VAL A 20 3.42 2.62 -1.73
N ARG A 21 4.20 3.50 -1.10
CA ARG A 21 4.79 3.25 0.22
C ARG A 21 3.72 3.05 1.30
N TYR A 22 2.66 3.86 1.27
CA TYR A 22 1.53 3.74 2.17
C TYR A 22 0.89 2.34 2.06
N TYR A 23 0.49 1.92 0.85
CA TYR A 23 -0.16 0.64 0.66
C TYR A 23 0.74 -0.57 0.94
N LYS A 24 2.06 -0.47 0.69
CA LYS A 24 3.01 -1.51 1.13
C LYS A 24 2.96 -1.70 2.64
N ARG A 25 2.98 -0.59 3.40
CA ARG A 25 2.88 -0.62 4.86
C ARG A 25 1.57 -1.26 5.32
N GLU A 26 0.45 -0.88 4.72
CA GLU A 26 -0.86 -1.45 5.07
C GLU A 26 -0.93 -2.95 4.80
N LEU A 27 -0.33 -3.43 3.70
CA LEU A 27 -0.27 -4.86 3.40
C LEU A 27 0.55 -5.67 4.40
N ASP A 28 1.61 -5.08 4.96
CA ASP A 28 2.44 -5.72 5.97
C ASP A 28 1.74 -5.81 7.33
N LEU A 29 0.77 -4.92 7.59
CA LEU A 29 -0.09 -4.98 8.78
C LEU A 29 -1.15 -6.09 8.70
N VAL A 30 -1.40 -6.65 7.51
CA VAL A 30 -2.29 -7.81 7.37
C VAL A 30 -1.56 -9.03 7.95
N THR A 31 -1.83 -9.35 9.21
CA THR A 31 -1.22 -10.50 9.91
C THR A 31 -2.06 -11.78 9.76
N PRO A 32 -1.44 -12.98 9.87
CA PRO A 32 -2.19 -14.23 9.96
C PRO A 32 -3.10 -14.31 11.20
N PRO A 33 -4.13 -15.18 11.19
CA PRO A 33 -4.54 -16.05 10.08
C PRO A 33 -5.25 -15.26 8.97
N LYS A 34 -4.92 -15.59 7.71
CA LYS A 34 -5.58 -15.01 6.52
C LYS A 34 -6.45 -16.07 5.87
N SER A 35 -7.65 -15.68 5.45
CA SER A 35 -8.42 -16.43 4.48
C SER A 35 -7.67 -16.52 3.15
N PHE A 36 -7.98 -17.53 2.34
CA PHE A 36 -7.46 -17.65 0.98
C PHE A 36 -7.72 -16.37 0.15
N ARG A 37 -8.89 -15.75 0.34
CA ARG A 37 -9.24 -14.49 -0.32
C ARG A 37 -8.30 -13.36 0.05
N GLU A 38 -8.00 -13.18 1.33
CA GLU A 38 -7.08 -12.13 1.80
C GLU A 38 -5.65 -12.37 1.31
N GLN A 39 -5.22 -13.63 1.24
CA GLN A 39 -3.92 -13.99 0.68
C GLN A 39 -3.84 -13.68 -0.81
N LEU A 40 -4.87 -14.05 -1.59
CA LEU A 40 -4.94 -13.75 -3.02
C LEU A 40 -4.93 -12.24 -3.28
N LEU A 41 -5.77 -11.48 -2.55
CA LEU A 41 -5.82 -10.03 -2.68
C LEU A 41 -4.48 -9.38 -2.30
N SER A 42 -3.85 -9.81 -1.20
CA SER A 42 -2.54 -9.31 -0.80
C SER A 42 -1.49 -9.49 -1.91
N ASN A 43 -1.51 -10.64 -2.59
CA ASN A 43 -0.60 -10.92 -3.70
C ASN A 43 -0.89 -10.03 -4.91
N VAL A 44 -2.17 -9.90 -5.30
CA VAL A 44 -2.58 -9.00 -6.40
C VAL A 44 -2.13 -7.57 -6.14
N TYR A 45 -2.35 -7.06 -4.92
CA TYR A 45 -1.92 -5.72 -4.55
C TYR A 45 -0.40 -5.55 -4.62
N ARG A 46 0.39 -6.53 -4.15
CA ARG A 46 1.86 -6.48 -4.27
C ARG A 46 2.31 -6.37 -5.72
N CYS A 47 1.75 -7.18 -6.63
CA CYS A 47 2.08 -7.11 -8.05
C CYS A 47 1.74 -5.75 -8.67
N LEU A 48 0.58 -5.17 -8.31
CA LEU A 48 0.20 -3.84 -8.79
C LEU A 48 1.15 -2.75 -8.29
N LEU A 49 1.57 -2.82 -7.02
CA LEU A 49 2.50 -1.86 -6.43
C LEU A 49 3.89 -1.94 -7.08
N GLU A 50 4.40 -3.15 -7.33
CA GLU A 50 5.66 -3.36 -8.06
C GLU A 50 5.58 -2.80 -9.49
N GLN A 51 4.46 -2.99 -10.19
CA GLN A 51 4.25 -2.39 -11.50
C GLN A 51 4.30 -0.86 -11.44
N CYS A 52 3.66 -0.24 -10.44
CA CYS A 52 3.73 1.21 -10.26
C CYS A 52 5.18 1.70 -10.08
N GLU A 53 5.98 1.00 -9.28
CA GLU A 53 7.40 1.36 -9.06
C GLU A 53 8.23 1.22 -10.33
N ASN A 54 8.03 0.14 -11.09
CA ASN A 54 8.76 -0.09 -12.34
C ASN A 54 8.44 0.99 -13.39
N HIS A 55 7.17 1.39 -13.54
CA HIS A 55 6.80 2.47 -14.46
C HIS A 55 7.39 3.83 -14.05
N GLN A 56 7.51 4.10 -12.74
CA GLN A 56 8.18 5.31 -12.25
C GLN A 56 9.67 5.29 -12.55
N HIS A 57 10.33 4.13 -12.40
CA HIS A 57 11.74 4.00 -12.69
C HIS A 57 12.04 4.20 -14.19
N THR A 58 11.22 3.65 -15.08
CA THR A 58 11.39 3.83 -16.53
C THR A 58 11.04 5.23 -17.02
N ALA A 59 10.14 5.96 -16.34
CA ALA A 59 9.78 7.33 -16.70
C ALA A 59 10.80 8.39 -16.20
N ALA A 60 11.71 8.00 -15.30
CA ALA A 60 12.73 8.87 -14.73
C ALA A 60 14.09 8.80 -15.46
N VAL A 61 14.22 7.91 -16.45
CA VAL A 61 15.40 7.73 -17.34
C VAL A 61 15.11 8.35 -18.69
#